data_AF-A0A8T4VQ24-F1
#
_entry.id   AF-A0A8T4VQ24-F1
#
_cell.length_a   1.000
_cell.length_b   1.000
_cell.length_c   1.000
_cell.angle_alpha   90.00
_cell.angle_beta   90.00
_cell.angle_gamma   90.00
#
_symmetry.space_group_name_H-M   'P 1'
#
loop_
_entity.id
_entity.type
_entity.pdbx_description
1 polymer ?
#
loop_
_entity_poly.entity_id
_entity_poly.type
_entity_poly.pdbx_seq_one_letter_code
_entity_poly.pdbx_strand_id
1 'polypeptide(L)' 'ELGAVVAGEAPGRTTADQITVFDSGGTGIETTAGAFLLYERAREAGLGTTIEFAPASEAFLE' A
#
# COMPACT_ATOMS: atom_id res chain seq x y z
N GLU A 1 13.65 1.50 -10.97
CA GLU A 1 12.49 1.39 -10.05
C GLU A 1 11.17 1.81 -10.69
N LEU A 2 10.09 1.06 -10.44
CA LEU A 2 8.74 1.37 -10.92
C LEU A 2 8.24 2.75 -10.44
N GLY A 3 8.58 3.14 -9.22
CA GLY A 3 8.19 4.44 -8.64
C GLY A 3 8.69 5.63 -9.46
N ALA A 4 9.95 5.60 -9.92
CA ALA A 4 10.51 6.67 -10.74
C ALA A 4 9.83 6.76 -12.12
N VAL A 5 9.42 5.63 -12.69
CA VAL A 5 8.64 5.60 -13.94
C VAL A 5 7.27 6.24 -13.74
N VAL A 6 6.57 5.89 -12.67
CA VAL A 6 5.25 6.46 -12.33
C VAL A 6 5.35 7.95 -12.01
N ALA A 7 6.43 8.38 -11.36
CA ALA A 7 6.69 9.79 -11.04
C ALA A 7 7.15 10.63 -12.25
N GLY A 8 7.42 10.02 -13.40
CA GLY A 8 7.95 10.71 -14.59
C GLY A 8 9.44 11.07 -14.50
N GLU A 9 10.15 10.51 -13.53
CA GLU A 9 11.58 10.73 -13.30
C GLU A 9 12.45 9.75 -14.13
N ALA A 10 11.86 8.67 -14.63
CA ALA A 10 12.49 7.69 -15.49
C ALA A 10 11.55 7.28 -16.65
N PRO A 11 12.08 6.92 -17.84
CA PRO A 11 11.25 6.43 -18.93
C PRO A 11 10.67 5.05 -18.61
N GLY A 12 9.39 4.85 -18.94
CA GLY A 12 8.77 3.53 -18.98
C GLY A 12 9.05 2.81 -20.31
N ARG A 13 8.04 2.12 -20.83
CA ARG A 13 8.06 1.59 -22.21
C ARG A 13 8.17 2.74 -23.21
N THR A 14 9.12 2.67 -24.14
CA THR A 14 9.36 3.73 -25.13
C THR A 14 8.97 3.36 -26.56
N THR A 15 8.82 2.06 -26.86
CA THR A 15 8.37 1.58 -28.18
C THR A 15 7.36 0.43 -28.06
N ALA A 16 6.62 0.17 -29.14
CA ALA A 16 5.58 -0.86 -29.15
C ALA A 16 6.14 -2.29 -29.16
N ASP A 17 7.31 -2.50 -29.77
CA ASP A 17 7.99 -3.79 -29.92
C ASP A 17 8.81 -4.23 -28.70
N GLN A 18 9.05 -3.32 -27.75
CA GLN A 18 9.75 -3.64 -26.50
C GLN A 18 9.00 -4.71 -25.68
N ILE A 19 9.74 -5.61 -25.04
CA ILE A 19 9.20 -6.51 -24.03
C ILE A 19 9.58 -5.94 -22.67
N THR A 20 8.61 -5.82 -21.76
CA THR A 20 8.81 -5.29 -20.41
C THR A 20 8.44 -6.35 -19.38
N VAL A 21 9.29 -6.53 -18.38
CA VAL A 21 9.03 -7.44 -17.27
C VAL A 21 8.79 -6.63 -16.01
N PHE A 22 7.72 -6.95 -15.30
CA PHE A 22 7.51 -6.46 -13.96
C PHE A 22 7.90 -7.56 -12.98
N ASP A 23 9.09 -7.41 -12.40
CA ASP A 23 9.57 -8.31 -11.35
C ASP A 23 9.11 -7.78 -9.99
N SER A 24 7.98 -8.31 -9.51
CA SER A 24 7.33 -7.83 -8.29
C SER A 24 7.45 -8.84 -7.16
N GLY A 25 8.09 -8.41 -6.07
CA GLY A 25 8.04 -9.09 -4.77
C GLY A 25 6.96 -8.54 -3.82
N GLY A 26 6.24 -7.48 -4.23
CA GLY A 26 5.36 -6.70 -3.38
C GLY A 26 6.13 -5.76 -2.44
N THR A 27 5.53 -4.63 -2.10
CA THR A 27 6.12 -3.64 -1.19
C THR A 27 5.14 -3.24 -0.09
N GLY A 28 5.67 -2.85 1.08
CA GLY A 28 4.83 -2.41 2.21
C GLY A 28 3.99 -1.16 1.87
N ILE A 29 4.46 -0.32 0.94
CA ILE A 29 3.74 0.88 0.51
C ILE A 29 2.44 0.54 -0.24
N GLU A 30 2.44 -0.49 -1.10
CA GLU A 30 1.24 -0.96 -1.80
C GLU A 30 0.17 -1.44 -0.81
N THR A 31 0.61 -2.21 0.19
CA THR A 31 -0.28 -2.73 1.24
C THR A 31 -0.85 -1.59 2.07
N THR A 32 -0.03 -0.61 2.45
CA THR A 32 -0.45 0.54 3.25
C THR A 32 -1.44 1.42 2.49
N ALA A 33 -1.17 1.69 1.21
CA ALA A 33 -2.07 2.46 0.36
C ALA A 33 -3.44 1.77 0.19
N GLY A 34 -3.44 0.45 -0.03
CA GLY A 34 -4.67 -0.35 -0.10
C GLY A 34 -5.45 -0.36 1.22
N ALA A 35 -4.75 -0.50 2.35
CA ALA A 35 -5.38 -0.47 3.67
C ALA A 35 -6.02 0.91 3.96
N PHE A 36 -5.33 2.01 3.67
CA PHE A 36 -5.88 3.35 3.84
C PHE A 36 -7.10 3.59 2.95
N LEU A 37 -7.02 3.13 1.70
CA LEU A 37 -8.12 3.22 0.75
C LEU A 37 -9.39 2.47 1.23
N LEU A 38 -9.22 1.31 1.84
CA LEU A 38 -10.33 0.54 2.43
C LEU A 38 -10.85 1.20 3.71
N TYR A 39 -9.94 1.71 4.54
CA TYR A 39 -10.28 2.42 5.78
C TYR A 39 -11.18 3.62 5.52
N GLU A 40 -10.82 4.50 4.59
CA GLU A 40 -11.62 5.68 4.25
C GLU A 40 -13.02 5.28 3.77
N ARG A 41 -13.12 4.29 2.88
CA ARG A 41 -14.43 3.79 2.42
C ARG A 41 -15.28 3.19 3.53
N ALA A 42 -14.66 2.43 4.45
CA ALA A 42 -15.37 1.87 5.59
C ALA A 42 -15.91 3.00 6.48
N ARG A 43 -15.12 4.04 6.73
CA ARG A 43 -15.55 5.22 7.50
C ARG A 43 -16.72 5.95 6.84
N GLU A 44 -16.63 6.22 5.55
CA GLU A 44 -17.69 6.89 4.79
C GLU A 44 -19.01 6.09 4.82
N ALA A 45 -18.91 4.76 4.79
CA ALA A 45 -20.06 3.85 4.85
C ALA A 45 -20.56 3.59 6.29
N GLY A 46 -19.95 4.18 7.32
CA GLY A 46 -20.30 3.92 8.73
C GLY A 46 -20.01 2.49 9.18
N LEU A 47 -19.03 1.82 8.56
CA LEU A 47 -18.63 0.45 8.85
C LEU A 47 -17.39 0.40 9.75
N GLY A 48 -17.26 -0.68 10.52
CA GLY A 48 -16.14 -0.93 11.41
C GLY A 48 -16.49 -0.74 12.88
N THR A 49 -15.50 -0.97 13.76
CA THR A 49 -15.66 -0.84 15.21
C THR A 49 -14.33 -0.40 15.80
N THR A 50 -14.37 0.61 16.67
CA THR A 50 -13.20 1.01 17.45
C THR A 50 -12.91 -0.05 18.50
N ILE A 51 -11.66 -0.52 18.55
CA ILE A 51 -11.18 -1.44 19.59
C ILE A 51 -10.20 -0.70 20.49
N GLU A 52 -10.19 -1.04 21.78
CA GLU A 52 -9.09 -0.64 22.65
C GLU A 52 -7.82 -1.39 22.23
N PHE A 53 -6.72 -0.65 22.12
CA PHE A 53 -5.44 -1.20 21.70
C PHE A 53 -4.39 -0.82 22.73
N ALA A 54 -3.98 -1.80 23.54
CA ALA A 54 -2.88 -1.62 24.48
C ALA A 54 -1.54 -1.66 23.73
N PRO A 55 -0.55 -0.82 24.13
CA PRO A 55 0.81 -0.95 23.62
C PRO A 55 1.35 -2.37 23.88
N ALA A 56 2.14 -2.90 22.93
CA ALA A 56 2.71 -4.24 23.06
C ALA A 56 3.59 -4.43 24.32
N SER A 57 4.16 -3.34 24.85
CA SER A 57 4.92 -3.33 26.10
C SER A 57 4.09 -3.60 27.35
N GLU A 58 2.77 -3.46 27.26
CA GLU A 58 1.84 -3.60 28.38
C GLU A 58 0.94 -4.83 28.24
N ALA A 59 0.96 -5.49 27.08
CA ALA A 59 0.07 -6.60 26.73
C ALA A 59 0.31 -7.91 27.52
N PHE A 60 1.39 -8.02 28.29
CA PHE A 60 1.75 -9.20 29.09
C PHE A 60 1.95 -8.89 30.59
N LEU A 61 1.45 -7.74 31.06
CA LEU A 61 1.59 -7.32 32.46
C LEU A 61 0.47 -7.84 33.38
N GLU A 62 -0.44 -8.68 32.87
CA GLU A 62 -1.44 -9.42 33.66
C GLU A 62 -1.08 -10.91 33.81
#